data_AF-A0A9W7BXT1-F1
#
_entry.id   AF-A0A9W7BXT1-F1
#
_cell.length_a   1.000
_cell.length_b   1.000
_cell.length_c   1.000
_cell.angle_alpha   90.00
_cell.angle_beta   90.00
_cell.angle_gamma   90.00
#
_symmetry.space_group_name_H-M   'P 1'
#
loop_
_entity.id
_entity.type
_entity.pdbx_description
1 polymer ?
#
loop_
_entity_poly.entity_id
_entity_poly.type
_entity_poly.pdbx_seq_one_letter_code
_entity_poly.pdbx_strand_id
1 'polypeptide(L)'
;MPDTIDLRKWSIDSLRNLVIAPFTEELIYRSSLIPYLLQLGYKPVHVVFVAPVFFGFAHVHHAYNQIKQGHRMKEVLLVTAFQFTYTSLFGAYATYACLVWGDVLGVVFIHSFCNFMGLPSFTFMQRGDRVYEKRWIVMVAFIVGLVGFISLFWIFEMK
;
A
#
# COMPACT_ATOMS: atom_id res chain seq x y z
N MET A 1 -16.50 -20.15 3.49
CA MET A 1 -16.97 -18.84 3.98
C MET A 1 -16.06 -18.52 5.16
N PRO A 2 -15.28 -17.43 5.17
CA PRO A 2 -14.57 -17.04 6.38
C PRO A 2 -15.64 -16.74 7.43
N ASP A 3 -15.42 -17.24 8.64
CA ASP A 3 -16.30 -17.01 9.78
C ASP A 3 -16.55 -15.50 9.97
N THR A 4 -17.77 -15.16 10.39
CA THR A 4 -18.23 -13.80 10.69
C THR A 4 -17.15 -12.95 11.37
N ILE A 5 -16.97 -11.69 10.93
CA ILE A 5 -16.03 -10.72 11.50
C ILE A 5 -16.31 -10.55 12.99
N ASP A 6 -15.55 -11.26 13.84
CA ASP A 6 -15.61 -11.13 15.29
C ASP A 6 -14.52 -10.17 15.74
N LEU A 7 -14.88 -8.89 15.85
CA LEU A 7 -13.98 -7.81 16.27
C LEU A 7 -13.40 -8.03 17.68
N ARG A 8 -14.01 -8.89 18.52
CA ARG A 8 -13.49 -9.19 19.87
C ARG A 8 -12.27 -10.11 19.86
N LYS A 9 -12.00 -10.80 18.75
CA LYS A 9 -10.84 -11.71 18.61
C LYS A 9 -9.62 -11.05 17.97
N TRP A 10 -9.71 -9.77 17.62
CA TRP A 10 -8.62 -9.09 16.94
C TRP A 10 -7.46 -8.85 17.89
N SER A 11 -6.25 -9.24 17.45
CA SER A 11 -5.03 -8.88 18.16
C SER A 11 -4.79 -7.37 18.10
N ILE A 12 -4.01 -6.85 19.04
CA ILE A 12 -3.55 -5.46 19.02
C ILE A 12 -2.83 -5.16 17.69
N ASP A 13 -2.09 -6.11 17.14
CA ASP A 13 -1.43 -5.98 15.84
C ASP A 13 -2.43 -5.83 14.68
N SER A 14 -3.56 -6.53 14.71
CA SER A 14 -4.60 -6.43 13.68
C SER A 14 -5.26 -5.05 13.72
N LEU A 15 -5.60 -4.56 14.92
CA LEU A 15 -6.13 -3.22 15.11
C LEU A 15 -5.13 -2.15 14.66
N ARG A 16 -3.85 -2.33 15.01
CA ARG A 16 -2.77 -1.44 14.58
C ARG A 16 -2.69 -1.37 13.06
N ASN A 17 -2.63 -2.52 12.38
CA ASN A 17 -2.37 -2.57 10.93
C ASN A 17 -3.58 -2.16 10.08
N LEU A 18 -4.81 -2.36 10.56
CA LEU A 18 -6.02 -2.13 9.77
C LEU A 18 -6.73 -0.82 10.11
N VAL A 19 -6.49 -0.24 11.27
CA VAL A 19 -7.18 1.00 11.70
C VAL A 19 -6.17 2.08 12.05
N ILE A 20 -5.33 1.84 13.07
CA ILE A 20 -4.50 2.90 13.66
C ILE A 20 -3.44 3.38 12.66
N ALA A 21 -2.66 2.46 12.09
CA ALA A 21 -1.59 2.80 11.16
C ALA A 21 -2.14 3.49 9.90
N PRO A 22 -3.12 2.94 9.14
CA PRO A 22 -3.70 3.62 7.98
C PRO A 22 -4.22 5.02 8.31
N PHE A 23 -4.95 5.17 9.43
CA PHE A 23 -5.48 6.47 9.83
C PHE A 23 -4.38 7.48 10.13
N THR A 24 -3.38 7.10 10.95
CA THR A 24 -2.28 8.00 11.30
C THR A 24 -1.39 8.34 10.11
N GLU A 25 -1.10 7.37 9.26
CA GLU A 25 -0.26 7.56 8.07
C GLU A 25 -0.95 8.51 7.08
N GLU A 26 -2.21 8.27 6.72
CA GLU A 26 -2.90 9.15 5.78
C GLU A 26 -3.11 10.57 6.35
N LEU A 27 -3.32 10.74 7.67
CA LEU A 27 -3.35 12.08 8.26
C LEU A 27 -2.01 12.82 8.14
N ILE A 28 -0.89 12.13 8.40
CA ILE A 28 0.44 12.74 8.29
C ILE A 28 0.74 13.09 6.82
N TYR A 29 0.54 12.15 5.91
CA TYR A 29 0.96 12.34 4.52
C TYR A 29 -0.05 13.11 3.68
N ARG A 30 -1.36 12.95 3.91
CA ARG A 30 -2.40 13.64 3.12
C ARG A 30 -2.88 14.93 3.74
N SER A 31 -3.08 14.97 5.05
CA SER A 31 -3.59 16.18 5.70
C SER A 31 -2.48 17.17 6.07
N SER A 32 -1.23 16.71 6.23
CA SER A 32 -0.11 17.59 6.61
C SER A 32 0.88 17.83 5.47
N LEU A 33 1.46 16.76 4.89
CA LEU A 33 2.52 16.90 3.89
C LEU A 33 2.02 17.47 2.55
N ILE A 34 0.89 17.00 2.03
CA ILE A 34 0.34 17.51 0.75
C ILE A 34 0.05 19.02 0.81
N PRO A 35 -0.74 19.54 1.79
CA PRO A 35 -1.01 20.98 1.86
C PRO A 35 0.26 21.82 2.06
N TYR A 36 1.25 21.29 2.78
CA TYR A 36 2.54 21.95 2.94
C TYR A 36 3.28 22.09 1.59
N LEU A 37 3.37 21.02 0.79
CA LEU A 37 4.01 21.06 -0.52
C LEU A 37 3.26 21.99 -1.50
N LEU A 38 1.92 22.00 -1.46
CA LEU A 38 1.12 22.92 -2.25
C LEU A 38 1.36 24.40 -1.86
N GLN A 39 1.49 24.70 -0.57
CA GLN A 39 1.82 26.05 -0.08
C GLN A 39 3.23 26.49 -0.49
N LEU A 40 4.17 25.57 -0.69
CA LEU A 40 5.49 25.86 -1.26
C LEU A 40 5.46 26.15 -2.77
N GLY A 41 4.28 26.12 -3.41
CA GLY A 41 4.10 26.42 -4.83
C GLY A 41 4.29 25.21 -5.76
N TYR A 42 4.38 23.98 -5.23
CA TYR A 42 4.43 22.79 -6.06
C TYR A 42 3.07 22.58 -6.76
N LYS A 43 3.11 22.35 -8.07
CA LYS A 43 1.90 21.94 -8.82
C LYS A 43 1.39 20.58 -8.31
N PRO A 44 0.07 20.32 -8.30
CA PRO A 44 -0.51 19.05 -7.84
C PRO A 44 0.14 17.81 -8.47
N VAL A 45 0.43 17.86 -9.78
CA VAL A 45 1.12 16.76 -10.48
C VAL A 45 2.49 16.44 -9.89
N HIS A 46 3.25 17.43 -9.43
CA HIS A 46 4.55 17.19 -8.79
C HIS A 46 4.36 16.61 -7.39
N VAL A 47 3.35 17.08 -6.65
CA VAL A 47 3.04 16.56 -5.30
C VAL A 47 2.72 15.07 -5.35
N VAL A 48 2.00 14.60 -6.38
CA VAL A 48 1.71 13.17 -6.63
C VAL A 48 2.97 12.32 -6.67
N PHE A 49 4.10 12.83 -7.15
CA PHE A 49 5.35 12.07 -7.24
C PHE A 49 6.33 12.36 -6.10
N VAL A 50 6.28 13.55 -5.49
CA VAL A 50 7.23 13.96 -4.43
C VAL A 50 6.78 13.48 -3.05
N ALA A 51 5.51 13.67 -2.67
CA ALA A 51 5.01 13.28 -1.35
C ALA A 51 5.19 11.77 -1.03
N PRO A 52 4.98 10.84 -1.98
CA PRO A 52 5.12 9.41 -1.72
C PRO A 52 6.54 8.92 -1.49
N VAL A 53 7.55 9.70 -1.89
CA VAL A 53 8.95 9.38 -1.60
C VAL A 53 9.20 9.44 -0.10
N PHE A 54 8.65 10.44 0.60
CA PHE A 54 8.72 10.53 2.05
C PHE A 54 7.99 9.37 2.74
N PHE A 55 6.81 9.00 2.23
CA PHE A 55 6.06 7.83 2.70
C PHE A 55 6.86 6.53 2.55
N GLY A 56 7.51 6.34 1.40
CA GLY A 56 8.39 5.20 1.16
C GLY A 56 9.60 5.18 2.09
N PHE A 57 10.27 6.32 2.27
CA PHE A 57 11.41 6.44 3.17
C PHE A 57 11.07 6.11 4.62
N ALA A 58 9.87 6.48 5.08
CA ALA A 58 9.45 6.13 6.42
C ALA A 58 9.42 4.62 6.67
N HIS A 59 9.34 3.77 5.63
CA HIS A 59 9.39 2.31 5.75
C HIS A 59 10.80 1.72 5.70
N VAL A 60 11.81 2.51 5.31
CA VAL A 60 13.21 2.05 5.27
C VAL A 60 13.72 1.69 6.66
N HIS A 61 13.11 2.21 7.74
CA HIS A 61 13.45 1.83 9.11
C HIS A 61 13.28 0.31 9.37
N HIS A 62 12.45 -0.41 8.60
CA HIS A 62 12.35 -1.87 8.72
C HIS A 62 13.66 -2.58 8.38
N ALA A 63 14.51 -1.99 7.54
CA ALA A 63 15.83 -2.51 7.22
C ALA A 63 16.69 -2.66 8.49
N TYR A 64 16.61 -1.69 9.41
CA TYR A 64 17.33 -1.73 10.69
C TYR A 64 16.94 -2.97 11.52
N ASN A 65 15.64 -3.26 11.60
CA ASN A 65 15.14 -4.43 12.32
C ASN A 65 15.60 -5.73 11.65
N GLN A 66 15.65 -5.79 10.32
CA GLN A 66 16.13 -6.98 9.62
C GLN A 66 17.64 -7.21 9.81
N ILE A 67 18.45 -6.15 9.78
CA ILE A 67 19.89 -6.24 10.07
C ILE A 67 20.10 -6.75 11.49
N LYS A 68 19.33 -6.24 12.46
CA LYS A 68 19.40 -6.67 13.87
C LYS A 68 19.00 -8.14 14.07
N GLN A 69 18.11 -8.66 13.24
CA GLN A 69 17.71 -10.07 13.23
C GLN A 69 18.73 -11.00 12.54
N GLY A 70 19.82 -10.45 12.00
CA GLY A 70 20.89 -11.24 11.38
C GLY A 70 20.63 -11.65 9.93
N HIS A 71 19.68 -11.00 9.24
CA HIS A 71 19.43 -11.24 7.82
C HIS A 71 20.63 -10.83 6.96
N ARG A 72 20.82 -11.53 5.83
CA ARG A 72 21.94 -11.24 4.91
C ARG A 72 21.75 -9.87 4.29
N MET A 73 22.82 -9.07 4.20
CA MET A 73 22.73 -7.69 3.68
C MET A 73 22.08 -7.60 2.29
N LYS A 74 22.38 -8.56 1.38
CA LYS A 74 21.76 -8.61 0.05
C LYS A 74 20.24 -8.78 0.11
N GLU A 75 19.74 -9.58 1.06
CA GLU A 75 18.32 -9.83 1.27
C GLU A 75 17.64 -8.59 1.85
N VAL A 76 18.24 -7.98 2.88
CA VAL A 76 17.73 -6.74 3.48
C VAL A 76 17.61 -5.64 2.42
N LEU A 77 18.65 -5.46 1.58
CA LEU A 77 18.63 -4.48 0.51
C LEU A 77 17.50 -4.74 -0.50
N LEU A 78 17.33 -6.00 -0.93
CA LEU A 78 16.28 -6.37 -1.87
C LEU A 78 14.88 -6.12 -1.29
N VAL A 79 14.63 -6.57 -0.06
CA VAL A 79 13.33 -6.42 0.61
C VAL A 79 13.03 -4.94 0.86
N THR A 80 14.02 -4.17 1.32
CA THR A 80 13.87 -2.74 1.59
C THR A 80 13.61 -1.95 0.30
N ALA A 81 14.35 -2.25 -0.78
CA ALA A 81 14.16 -1.60 -2.08
C ALA A 81 12.77 -1.91 -2.66
N PHE A 82 12.33 -3.17 -2.56
CA PHE A 82 10.99 -3.57 -2.95
C PHE A 82 9.92 -2.85 -2.11
N GLN A 83 10.07 -2.85 -0.78
CA GLN A 83 9.14 -2.19 0.12
C GLN A 83 9.05 -0.69 -0.17
N PHE A 84 10.18 -0.01 -0.29
CA PHE A 84 10.23 1.42 -0.65
C PHE A 84 9.51 1.70 -1.97
N THR A 85 9.82 0.93 -3.01
CA THR A 85 9.21 1.12 -4.33
C THR A 85 7.71 0.90 -4.28
N TYR A 86 7.27 -0.20 -3.66
CA TYR A 86 5.87 -0.56 -3.54
C TYR A 86 5.07 0.46 -2.73
N THR A 87 5.58 0.87 -1.57
CA THR A 87 4.89 1.86 -0.72
C THR A 87 4.89 3.25 -1.35
N SER A 88 5.95 3.65 -2.06
CA SER A 88 5.94 4.90 -2.83
C SER A 88 4.92 4.87 -3.99
N LEU A 89 4.78 3.75 -4.70
CA LEU A 89 3.74 3.62 -5.75
C LEU A 89 2.33 3.72 -5.16
N PHE A 90 2.08 3.01 -4.05
CA PHE A 90 0.82 3.14 -3.32
C PHE A 90 0.57 4.57 -2.85
N GLY A 91 1.59 5.23 -2.29
CA GLY A 91 1.49 6.60 -1.83
C GLY A 91 1.21 7.59 -2.97
N ALA A 92 1.70 7.34 -4.18
CA ALA A 92 1.41 8.15 -5.37
C ALA A 92 -0.07 8.04 -5.74
N TYR A 93 -0.59 6.82 -5.78
CA TYR A 93 -2.01 6.56 -5.99
C TYR A 93 -2.88 7.23 -4.91
N ALA A 94 -2.54 7.07 -3.64
CA ALA A 94 -3.29 7.65 -2.52
C ALA A 94 -3.21 9.19 -2.51
N THR A 95 -2.06 9.78 -2.87
CA THR A 95 -1.92 11.23 -3.07
C THR A 95 -2.81 11.72 -4.20
N TYR A 96 -2.77 11.04 -5.34
CA TYR A 96 -3.62 11.35 -6.49
C TYR A 96 -5.10 11.29 -6.13
N ALA A 97 -5.56 10.20 -5.50
CA ALA A 97 -6.93 10.04 -5.07
C ALA A 97 -7.34 11.15 -4.08
N CYS A 98 -6.48 11.48 -3.11
CA CYS A 98 -6.76 12.56 -2.16
C CYS A 98 -6.90 13.93 -2.85
N LEU A 99 -6.06 14.23 -3.86
CA LEU A 99 -6.10 15.50 -4.59
C LEU A 99 -7.32 15.62 -5.51
N VAL A 100 -7.76 14.52 -6.13
CA VAL A 100 -8.93 14.50 -7.02
C VAL A 100 -10.24 14.54 -6.23
N TRP A 101 -10.36 13.72 -5.18
CA TRP A 101 -11.62 13.55 -4.44
C TRP A 101 -11.74 14.49 -3.23
N GLY A 102 -10.62 15.00 -2.70
CA GLY A 102 -10.61 15.86 -1.52
C GLY A 102 -10.98 15.14 -0.21
N ASP A 103 -11.04 13.81 -0.21
CA ASP A 103 -11.49 13.00 0.94
C ASP A 103 -10.36 12.12 1.49
N VAL A 104 -9.84 12.49 2.66
CA VAL A 104 -8.81 11.73 3.37
C VAL A 104 -9.39 10.44 3.96
N LEU A 105 -10.65 10.44 4.42
CA LEU A 105 -11.25 9.25 5.03
C LEU A 105 -11.45 8.14 3.98
N GLY A 106 -11.87 8.49 2.78
CA GLY A 106 -11.92 7.57 1.64
C GLY A 106 -10.57 6.91 1.37
N VAL A 107 -9.48 7.69 1.40
CA VAL A 107 -8.12 7.15 1.24
C VAL A 107 -7.71 6.26 2.42
N VAL A 108 -8.09 6.61 3.65
CA VAL A 108 -7.89 5.73 4.83
C VAL A 108 -8.55 4.38 4.62
N PHE A 109 -9.80 4.34 4.14
CA PHE A 109 -10.49 3.07 3.87
C PHE A 109 -9.80 2.25 2.78
N ILE A 110 -9.33 2.90 1.71
CA ILE A 110 -8.58 2.22 0.65
C ILE A 110 -7.27 1.66 1.22
N HIS A 111 -6.54 2.41 2.03
CA HIS A 111 -5.32 1.95 2.69
C HIS A 111 -5.62 0.76 3.62
N SER A 112 -6.61 0.86 4.50
CA SER A 112 -7.04 -0.25 5.37
C SER A 112 -7.40 -1.50 4.57
N PHE A 113 -8.09 -1.35 3.43
CA PHE A 113 -8.41 -2.45 2.54
C PHE A 113 -7.17 -3.07 1.91
N CYS A 114 -6.22 -2.26 1.43
CA CYS A 114 -4.94 -2.75 0.90
C CYS A 114 -4.12 -3.49 1.98
N ASN A 115 -4.10 -3.00 3.22
CA ASN A 115 -3.44 -3.68 4.34
C ASN A 115 -4.12 -5.00 4.71
N PHE A 116 -5.45 -5.07 4.57
CA PHE A 116 -6.21 -6.31 4.77
C PHE A 116 -5.91 -7.35 3.69
N MET A 117 -5.93 -6.94 2.43
CA MET A 117 -5.66 -7.84 1.29
C MET A 117 -4.18 -8.27 1.25
N GLY A 118 -3.28 -7.36 1.61
CA GLY A 118 -1.84 -7.58 1.53
C GLY A 118 -1.34 -7.72 0.09
N LEU A 119 -0.04 -8.01 -0.02
CA LEU A 119 0.55 -8.39 -1.30
C LEU A 119 0.12 -9.80 -1.67
N PRO A 120 -0.06 -10.08 -2.98
CA PRO A 120 -0.35 -11.44 -3.44
C PRO A 120 0.75 -12.40 -3.00
N SER A 121 0.41 -13.37 -2.14
CA SER A 121 1.37 -14.39 -1.75
C SER A 121 1.60 -15.33 -2.93
N PHE A 122 2.86 -15.61 -3.25
CA PHE A 122 3.20 -16.58 -4.30
C PHE A 122 3.16 -18.03 -3.81
N THR A 123 2.64 -18.26 -2.59
CA THR A 123 2.51 -19.60 -1.99
C THR A 123 1.61 -20.52 -2.81
N PHE A 124 0.63 -19.98 -3.54
CA PHE A 124 -0.21 -20.76 -4.47
C PHE A 124 0.60 -21.44 -5.60
N MET A 125 1.86 -21.08 -5.83
CA MET A 125 2.76 -21.76 -6.78
C MET A 125 3.47 -22.98 -6.18
N GLN A 126 3.35 -23.22 -4.88
CA GLN A 126 3.96 -24.36 -4.20
C GLN A 126 3.03 -25.58 -4.25
N ARG A 127 3.58 -26.76 -4.57
CA ARG A 127 2.83 -28.03 -4.79
C ARG A 127 2.00 -28.52 -3.59
N GLY A 128 2.10 -27.88 -2.42
CA GLY A 128 1.34 -28.24 -1.21
C GLY A 128 0.22 -27.26 -0.85
N ASP A 129 0.03 -26.17 -1.61
CA ASP A 129 -1.00 -25.19 -1.32
C ASP A 129 -2.39 -25.68 -1.79
N ARG A 130 -3.44 -25.40 -1.01
CA ARG A 130 -4.83 -25.80 -1.32
C ARG A 130 -5.31 -25.22 -2.64
N VAL A 131 -4.73 -24.09 -3.08
CA VAL A 131 -5.13 -23.38 -4.30
C VAL A 131 -4.20 -23.71 -5.48
N TYR A 132 -3.20 -24.59 -5.30
CA TYR A 132 -2.23 -24.93 -6.34
C TYR A 132 -2.87 -25.46 -7.62
N GLU A 133 -3.89 -26.32 -7.51
CA GLU A 133 -4.61 -26.85 -8.69
C GLU A 133 -5.32 -25.74 -9.49
N LYS A 134 -5.71 -24.65 -8.81
CA LYS A 134 -6.41 -23.50 -9.38
C LYS A 134 -5.49 -22.30 -9.60
N ARG A 135 -4.18 -22.49 -9.54
CA ARG A 135 -3.18 -21.41 -9.68
C ARG A 135 -3.36 -20.56 -10.93
N TRP A 136 -3.78 -21.17 -12.05
CA TRP A 136 -3.99 -20.42 -13.29
C TRP A 136 -5.16 -19.43 -13.17
N ILE A 137 -6.23 -19.81 -12.47
CA ILE A 137 -7.40 -18.95 -12.21
C ILE A 137 -6.97 -17.76 -11.37
N VAL A 138 -6.17 -18.02 -10.33
CA VAL A 138 -5.62 -16.97 -9.45
C VAL A 138 -4.71 -16.01 -10.24
N MET A 139 -3.83 -16.54 -11.11
CA MET A 139 -2.97 -15.71 -11.95
C MET A 139 -3.76 -14.85 -12.93
N VAL A 140 -4.77 -15.43 -13.60
CA VAL A 140 -5.64 -14.68 -14.52
C VAL A 140 -6.44 -13.63 -13.78
N ALA A 141 -6.95 -13.91 -12.58
CA ALA A 141 -7.62 -12.91 -11.75
C ALA A 141 -6.70 -11.73 -11.40
N PHE A 142 -5.43 -11.98 -11.06
CA PHE A 142 -4.47 -10.91 -10.81
C PHE A 142 -4.18 -10.07 -12.06
N ILE A 143 -3.99 -10.71 -13.22
CA ILE A 143 -3.74 -10.01 -14.49
C ILE A 143 -4.96 -9.17 -14.88
N VAL A 144 -6.16 -9.75 -14.82
CA VAL A 144 -7.42 -9.04 -15.12
C VAL A 144 -7.62 -7.87 -14.16
N GLY A 145 -7.37 -8.06 -12.87
CA GLY A 145 -7.44 -7.00 -11.87
C GLY A 145 -6.46 -5.86 -12.14
N LEU A 146 -5.20 -6.18 -12.46
CA LEU A 146 -4.17 -5.19 -12.77
C LEU A 146 -4.49 -4.40 -14.05
N VAL A 147 -4.85 -5.12 -15.13
CA VAL A 147 -5.22 -4.48 -16.40
C VAL A 147 -6.47 -3.63 -16.24
N GLY A 148 -7.47 -4.13 -15.52
CA GLY A 148 -8.69 -3.38 -15.20
C GLY A 148 -8.37 -2.11 -14.42
N PHE A 149 -7.53 -2.20 -13.38
CA PHE A 149 -7.09 -1.04 -12.61
C PHE A 149 -6.38 0.00 -13.49
N ILE A 150 -5.39 -0.40 -14.29
CA ILE A 150 -4.64 0.51 -15.17
C ILE A 150 -5.57 1.18 -16.20
N SER A 151 -6.47 0.40 -16.80
CA SER A 151 -7.40 0.90 -17.84
C SER A 151 -8.38 1.92 -17.27
N LEU A 152 -8.91 1.67 -16.07
CA LEU A 152 -9.83 2.58 -15.38
C LEU A 152 -9.11 3.80 -14.80
N PHE A 153 -7.85 3.66 -14.39
CA PHE A 153 -7.06 4.75 -13.83
C PHE A 153 -6.89 5.90 -14.83
N TRP A 154 -6.68 5.59 -16.11
CA TRP A 154 -6.54 6.58 -17.18
C TRP A 154 -7.83 7.33 -17.55
N ILE A 155 -9.01 6.80 -17.18
CA ILE A 155 -10.30 7.44 -17.52
C ILE A 155 -10.54 8.73 -16.69
N PHE A 156 -9.84 8.90 -15.57
CA PHE A 156 -10.03 10.03 -14.66
C PHE A 156 -8.95 11.12 -14.77
N GLU A 157 -8.30 11.23 -15.94
CA GLU A 157 -7.24 12.21 -16.18
C GLU A 157 -7.67 13.62 -15.74
N MET A 158 -6.82 14.25 -14.91
CA MET A 158 -7.05 15.58 -14.32
C MET A 158 -7.20 16.61 -15.44
N LYS A 159 -8.44 16.90 -15.85
CA LYS A 159 -8.78 18.13 -16.54
C LYS A 159 -8.64 19.34 -15.62
#